data_AF-A0A845X2J3-F1
#
_entry.id   AF-A0A845X2J3-F1
#
_cell.length_a   1.000
_cell.length_b   1.000
_cell.length_c   1.000
_cell.angle_alpha   90.00
_cell.angle_beta   90.00
_cell.angle_gamma   90.00
#
_symmetry.space_group_name_H-M   'P 1'
#
loop_
_entity.id
_entity.type
_entity.pdbx_description
1 polymer ?
#
loop_
_entity_poly.entity_id
_entity_poly.type
_entity_poly.pdbx_seq_one_letter_code
_entity_poly.pdbx_strand_id
1 'polypeptide(L)'
;MENNTQSPPTVVPEASPPKLQRTQPIPPPSEPRQYRAIGLVRGKYVPSEEQPTKGNLVTEDGAEIDAVLLGRVISLVKNHLSLEEPHLWVVYPRTRQEEESLHMQIVGVWEPEKLQAENPPPEPEAETAQPLMDDGYFSIRGEAVFYSAEKKTVIVKIQQLAKNPDEKRKSFKLHLQGELSGDRPVGHFWDLHLIRQGNQLQIQTAEDFGFIPKRRKKFIKKGGRGGGGAPHSRKPVKRIGSKRPIPNSANSGADRPESRNTPRPSKPIRRSQRPS
;
A
#
# COMPACT_ATOMS: atom_id res chain seq x y z
N MET A 1 7.50 -23.19 68.39
CA MET A 1 7.56 -23.78 67.04
C MET A 1 6.15 -23.77 66.50
N GLU A 2 5.73 -23.09 65.44
CA GLU A 2 6.23 -22.06 64.54
C GLU A 2 4.93 -21.53 63.87
N ASN A 3 4.65 -20.23 63.97
CA ASN A 3 3.50 -19.63 63.29
C ASN A 3 3.87 -19.43 61.81
N ASN A 4 3.24 -20.19 60.92
CA ASN A 4 3.35 -20.01 59.48
C ASN A 4 2.29 -19.00 58.98
N THR A 5 2.64 -17.72 58.97
CA THR A 5 1.87 -16.66 58.32
C THR A 5 2.36 -16.51 56.87
N GLN A 6 1.62 -17.09 55.92
CA GLN A 6 1.90 -16.91 54.50
C GLN A 6 1.16 -15.66 54.00
N SER A 7 1.92 -14.59 53.72
CA SER A 7 1.42 -13.36 53.09
C SER A 7 0.94 -13.63 51.66
N PRO A 8 -0.09 -12.92 51.16
CA PRO A 8 -0.52 -13.02 49.76
C PRO A 8 0.53 -12.38 48.82
N PRO A 9 0.63 -12.83 47.56
CA PRO A 9 1.62 -12.32 46.63
C PRO A 9 1.32 -10.86 46.27
N THR A 10 2.33 -10.00 46.48
CA THR A 10 2.38 -8.62 46.02
C THR A 10 2.12 -8.56 44.52
N VAL A 11 0.97 -8.02 44.13
CA VAL A 11 0.69 -7.62 42.75
C VAL A 11 1.64 -6.47 42.42
N VAL A 12 2.69 -6.78 41.68
CA VAL A 12 3.58 -5.77 41.09
C VAL A 12 2.74 -5.04 40.04
N PRO A 13 2.51 -3.72 40.15
CA PRO A 13 1.83 -3.00 39.09
C PRO A 13 2.73 -3.02 37.86
N GLU A 14 2.26 -3.69 36.81
CA GLU A 14 2.83 -3.67 35.47
C GLU A 14 2.95 -2.21 35.03
N ALA A 15 4.17 -1.69 35.10
CA ALA A 15 4.48 -0.33 34.74
C ALA A 15 4.04 -0.10 33.30
N SER A 16 3.02 0.75 33.14
CA SER A 16 2.63 1.26 31.83
C SER A 16 3.87 1.87 31.17
N PRO A 17 4.15 1.60 29.89
CA PRO A 17 5.32 2.16 29.23
C PRO A 17 5.28 3.69 29.34
N PRO A 18 6.41 4.35 29.59
CA PRO A 18 6.46 5.80 29.72
C PRO A 18 5.90 6.43 28.44
N LYS A 19 5.00 7.40 28.59
CA LYS A 19 4.53 8.24 27.49
C LYS A 19 5.76 8.98 26.95
N LEU A 20 6.39 8.43 25.91
CA LEU A 20 7.51 9.06 25.22
C LEU A 20 7.09 10.50 24.86
N GLN A 21 7.76 11.48 25.46
CA GLN A 21 7.60 12.87 25.08
C GLN A 21 7.90 12.95 23.58
N ARG A 22 6.90 13.35 22.80
CA ARG A 22 7.01 13.35 21.35
C ARG A 22 7.79 14.60 20.95
N THR A 23 9.11 14.45 20.86
CA THR A 23 10.05 15.55 20.53
C THR A 23 10.01 15.94 19.05
N GLN A 24 9.44 15.11 18.18
CA GLN A 24 9.37 15.33 16.74
C GLN A 24 8.01 14.93 16.14
N PRO A 25 7.55 15.59 15.06
CA PRO A 25 6.25 15.32 14.46
C PRO A 25 6.18 13.91 13.87
N ILE A 26 7.28 13.42 13.33
CA ILE A 26 7.37 12.12 12.67
C ILE A 26 8.53 11.34 13.32
N PRO A 27 8.28 10.27 14.09
CA PRO A 27 9.34 9.54 14.79
C PRO A 27 10.28 8.82 13.79
N PRO A 28 11.55 8.55 14.11
CA PRO A 28 12.40 7.78 13.22
C PRO A 28 11.84 6.35 13.00
N PRO A 29 12.07 5.75 11.82
CA PRO A 29 11.68 4.37 11.56
C PRO A 29 12.40 3.39 12.48
N SER A 30 11.68 2.39 13.00
CA SER A 30 12.20 1.44 14.00
C SER A 30 12.91 0.25 13.36
N GLU A 31 12.54 -0.11 12.12
CA GLU A 31 13.18 -1.21 11.37
C GLU A 31 13.59 -0.76 9.96
N PRO A 32 14.65 -1.35 9.36
CA PRO A 32 15.14 -0.96 8.04
C PRO A 32 14.10 -1.03 6.92
N ARG A 33 13.22 -2.06 6.93
CA ARG A 33 12.18 -2.27 5.89
C ARG A 33 10.77 -2.07 6.42
N GLN A 34 10.61 -1.20 7.43
CA GLN A 34 9.30 -0.84 7.95
C GLN A 34 8.53 -0.03 6.91
N TYR A 35 7.35 -0.52 6.51
CA TYR A 35 6.45 0.23 5.65
C TYR A 35 5.94 1.48 6.37
N ARG A 36 5.88 2.59 5.64
CA ARG A 36 5.53 3.89 6.19
C ARG A 36 4.81 4.75 5.17
N ALA A 37 3.78 5.46 5.61
CA ALA A 37 3.20 6.56 4.85
C ALA A 37 2.72 7.62 5.82
N ILE A 38 3.53 8.65 6.08
CA ILE A 38 3.15 9.74 6.99
C ILE A 38 3.65 11.05 6.44
N GLY A 39 2.89 12.12 6.65
CA GLY A 39 3.33 13.46 6.32
C GLY A 39 2.70 14.51 7.20
N LEU A 40 3.09 15.74 6.91
CA LEU A 40 2.66 16.96 7.57
C LEU A 40 2.05 17.87 6.53
N VAL A 41 0.88 18.40 6.84
CA VAL A 41 0.19 19.35 5.97
C VAL A 41 -0.40 20.46 6.84
N ARG A 42 -0.01 21.69 6.56
CA ARG A 42 -0.56 22.89 7.16
C ARG A 42 -1.80 23.29 6.39
N GLY A 43 -2.90 23.49 7.10
CA GLY A 43 -4.14 23.90 6.47
C GLY A 43 -5.32 23.98 7.42
N LYS A 44 -6.44 24.44 6.91
CA LYS A 44 -7.73 24.50 7.60
C LYS A 44 -8.57 23.30 7.18
N TYR A 45 -9.03 22.53 8.16
CA TYR A 45 -9.95 21.44 7.87
C TYR A 45 -11.38 21.98 7.82
N VAL A 46 -12.00 21.86 6.64
CA VAL A 46 -13.38 22.29 6.37
C VAL A 46 -14.26 21.05 6.33
N PRO A 47 -15.06 20.77 7.37
CA PRO A 47 -15.95 19.62 7.41
C PRO A 47 -17.06 19.73 6.35
N SER A 48 -17.46 18.58 5.81
CA SER A 48 -18.67 18.43 5.00
C SER A 48 -19.91 18.65 5.87
N GLU A 49 -20.96 19.25 5.27
CA GLU A 49 -22.27 19.45 5.92
C GLU A 49 -22.92 18.13 6.35
N GLU A 50 -22.72 17.04 5.60
CA GLU A 50 -23.35 15.75 5.89
C GLU A 50 -22.60 14.95 6.95
N GLN A 51 -21.26 15.01 6.92
CA GLN A 51 -20.40 14.15 7.73
C GLN A 51 -19.21 14.97 8.26
N PRO A 52 -19.23 15.45 9.51
CA PRO A 52 -18.15 16.32 10.04
C PRO A 52 -16.77 15.63 10.10
N THR A 53 -16.75 14.29 10.00
CA THR A 53 -15.51 13.49 9.95
C THR A 53 -14.91 13.39 8.54
N LYS A 54 -15.62 13.86 7.51
CA LYS A 54 -15.15 13.98 6.13
C LYS A 54 -15.20 15.45 5.72
N GLY A 55 -14.31 15.87 4.86
CA GLY A 55 -14.26 17.25 4.41
C GLY A 55 -13.02 17.50 3.56
N ASN A 56 -12.62 18.76 3.47
CA ASN A 56 -11.47 19.17 2.68
C ASN A 56 -10.41 19.77 3.62
N LEU A 57 -9.15 19.46 3.38
CA LEU A 57 -8.03 20.18 3.96
C LEU A 57 -7.63 21.28 2.98
N VAL A 58 -7.92 22.53 3.34
CA VAL A 58 -7.59 23.72 2.55
C VAL A 58 -6.22 24.20 2.98
N THR A 59 -5.28 24.16 2.04
CA THR A 59 -3.86 24.45 2.27
C THR A 59 -3.51 25.89 1.89
N GLU A 60 -2.34 26.38 2.30
CA GLU A 60 -1.93 27.78 2.08
C GLU A 60 -1.74 28.12 0.59
N ASP A 61 -1.33 27.15 -0.23
CA ASP A 61 -1.26 27.26 -1.69
C ASP A 61 -2.66 27.19 -2.36
N GLY A 62 -3.74 27.22 -1.57
CA GLY A 62 -5.13 27.21 -2.04
C GLY A 62 -5.64 25.85 -2.49
N ALA A 63 -4.84 24.79 -2.32
CA ALA A 63 -5.25 23.45 -2.75
C ALA A 63 -6.27 22.86 -1.76
N GLU A 64 -7.35 22.31 -2.30
CA GLU A 64 -8.35 21.57 -1.55
C GLU A 64 -8.11 20.07 -1.71
N ILE A 65 -7.82 19.42 -0.60
CA ILE A 65 -7.49 17.99 -0.56
C ILE A 65 -8.55 17.25 0.25
N ASP A 66 -9.20 16.27 -0.35
CA ASP A 66 -10.14 15.40 0.35
C ASP A 66 -9.51 14.83 1.63
N ALA A 67 -10.19 14.98 2.76
CA ALA A 67 -9.69 14.58 4.07
C ALA A 67 -10.72 13.81 4.90
N VAL A 68 -10.22 12.92 5.76
CA VAL A 68 -11.00 12.22 6.78
C VAL A 68 -10.31 12.33 8.13
N LEU A 69 -11.07 12.71 9.17
CA LEU A 69 -10.63 12.68 10.57
C LEU A 69 -10.70 11.25 11.13
N LEU A 70 -9.58 10.74 11.64
CA LEU A 70 -9.59 9.47 12.37
C LEU A 70 -9.99 9.65 13.84
N GLY A 71 -10.53 8.58 14.45
CA GLY A 71 -11.24 8.59 15.73
C GLY A 71 -10.64 9.44 16.85
N ARG A 72 -9.32 9.35 17.09
CA ARG A 72 -8.68 10.10 18.18
C ARG A 72 -8.68 11.62 17.94
N VAL A 73 -8.61 12.04 16.68
CA VAL A 73 -8.56 13.45 16.28
C VAL A 73 -9.94 14.10 16.36
N ILE A 74 -11.01 13.31 16.15
CA ILE A 74 -12.39 13.81 16.21
C ILE A 74 -12.67 14.46 17.57
N SER A 75 -12.27 13.80 18.66
CA SER A 75 -12.45 14.33 20.02
C SER A 75 -11.63 15.60 20.26
N LEU A 76 -10.40 15.66 19.72
CA LEU A 76 -9.54 16.83 19.85
C LEU A 76 -10.14 18.03 19.10
N VAL A 77 -10.58 17.83 17.87
CA VAL A 77 -11.23 18.87 17.04
C VAL A 77 -12.51 19.39 17.69
N LYS A 78 -13.32 18.52 18.28
CA LYS A 78 -14.59 18.93 18.89
C LYS A 78 -14.43 19.75 20.17
N ASN A 79 -13.37 19.51 20.94
CA ASN A 79 -13.29 19.99 22.32
C ASN A 79 -12.14 20.97 22.56
N HIS A 80 -11.07 20.90 21.76
CA HIS A 80 -9.77 21.48 22.11
C HIS A 80 -9.03 22.13 20.93
N LEU A 81 -9.64 22.26 19.75
CA LEU A 81 -9.00 22.84 18.58
C LEU A 81 -9.98 23.66 17.76
N SER A 82 -9.59 24.87 17.38
CA SER A 82 -10.34 25.66 16.41
C SER A 82 -10.19 25.06 15.00
N LEU A 83 -11.16 25.24 14.12
CA LEU A 83 -11.02 24.90 12.69
C LEU A 83 -10.89 26.14 11.80
N GLU A 84 -11.04 27.33 12.40
CA GLU A 84 -10.95 28.61 11.69
C GLU A 84 -9.49 29.00 11.40
N GLU A 85 -8.55 28.43 12.15
CA GLU A 85 -7.11 28.65 12.04
C GLU A 85 -6.42 27.50 11.28
N PRO A 86 -5.32 27.78 10.56
CA PRO A 86 -4.54 26.74 9.93
C PRO A 86 -3.70 26.00 10.97
N HIS A 87 -3.83 24.68 11.01
CA HIS A 87 -3.05 23.80 11.89
C HIS A 87 -2.10 22.93 11.08
N LEU A 88 -0.98 22.50 11.68
CA LEU A 88 -0.12 21.49 11.09
C LEU A 88 -0.66 20.10 11.43
N TRP A 89 -1.25 19.44 10.44
CA TRP A 89 -1.87 18.14 10.58
C TRP A 89 -0.88 17.03 10.31
N VAL A 90 -0.89 16.01 11.18
CA VAL A 90 -0.22 14.74 10.92
C VAL A 90 -1.19 13.86 10.12
N VAL A 91 -0.77 13.43 8.93
CA VAL A 91 -1.64 12.74 7.98
C VAL A 91 -1.04 11.46 7.44
N TYR A 92 -1.89 10.53 7.01
CA TYR A 92 -1.53 9.42 6.14
C TYR A 92 -2.07 9.68 4.73
N PRO A 93 -1.20 9.82 3.71
CA PRO A 93 -1.66 10.02 2.34
C PRO A 93 -2.18 8.71 1.75
N ARG A 94 -3.23 8.82 0.94
CA ARG A 94 -3.78 7.75 0.12
C ARG A 94 -4.12 8.29 -1.26
N THR A 95 -4.15 7.40 -2.25
CA THR A 95 -4.71 7.69 -3.57
C THR A 95 -6.05 6.97 -3.70
N ARG A 96 -7.12 7.70 -4.06
CA ARG A 96 -8.41 7.08 -4.38
C ARG A 96 -8.35 6.43 -5.76
N GLN A 97 -8.89 5.22 -5.88
CA GLN A 97 -8.76 4.44 -7.12
C GLN A 97 -9.64 4.95 -8.26
N GLU A 98 -10.78 5.56 -7.94
CA GLU A 98 -11.75 6.01 -8.95
C GLU A 98 -11.30 7.27 -9.68
N GLU A 99 -10.65 8.19 -8.96
CA GLU A 99 -10.29 9.53 -9.45
C GLU A 99 -8.77 9.74 -9.55
N GLU A 100 -7.97 8.77 -9.09
CA GLU A 100 -6.52 8.90 -8.88
C GLU A 100 -6.14 10.14 -8.03
N SER A 101 -7.08 10.61 -7.21
CA SER A 101 -6.95 11.83 -6.40
C SER A 101 -6.25 11.56 -5.06
N LEU A 102 -5.49 12.56 -4.61
CA LEU A 102 -4.84 12.54 -3.30
C LEU A 102 -5.87 12.72 -2.20
N HIS A 103 -5.77 11.87 -1.18
CA HIS A 103 -6.69 11.84 -0.05
C HIS A 103 -5.91 11.75 1.26
N MET A 104 -6.25 12.58 2.24
CA MET A 104 -5.57 12.66 3.54
C MET A 104 -6.38 12.00 4.64
N GLN A 105 -5.76 11.10 5.39
CA GLN A 105 -6.32 10.61 6.65
C GLN A 105 -5.62 11.32 7.81
N ILE A 106 -6.33 12.22 8.47
CA ILE A 106 -5.80 13.03 9.56
C ILE A 106 -5.75 12.17 10.84
N VAL A 107 -4.56 12.04 11.41
CA VAL A 107 -4.28 11.18 12.57
C VAL A 107 -3.82 11.94 13.81
N GLY A 108 -3.49 13.22 13.67
CA GLY A 108 -3.15 14.10 14.78
C GLY A 108 -2.88 15.53 14.33
N VAL A 109 -2.53 16.36 15.29
CA VAL A 109 -2.11 17.76 15.11
C VAL A 109 -0.72 17.90 15.72
N TRP A 110 0.15 18.68 15.08
CA TRP A 110 1.47 19.03 15.58
C TRP A 110 1.54 20.54 15.85
N GLU A 111 1.50 20.93 17.11
CA GLU A 111 1.64 22.33 17.54
C GLU A 111 2.69 22.38 18.66
N PRO A 112 3.99 22.44 18.31
CA PRO A 112 5.07 22.36 19.29
C PRO A 112 4.99 23.49 20.32
N GLU A 113 4.54 24.68 19.92
CA GLU A 113 4.38 25.84 20.81
C GLU A 113 3.33 25.61 21.91
N LYS A 114 2.18 25.01 21.56
CA LYS A 114 1.14 24.68 22.56
C LYS A 114 1.53 23.48 23.42
N LEU A 115 2.31 22.54 22.87
CA LEU A 115 2.86 21.39 23.61
C LEU A 115 3.92 21.82 24.65
N GLN A 116 4.76 22.82 24.34
CA GLN A 116 5.79 23.35 25.24
C GLN A 116 5.22 24.16 26.40
N ALA A 117 4.07 24.82 26.21
CA ALA A 117 3.38 25.56 27.27
C ALA A 117 2.83 24.65 28.39
N GLU A 118 2.50 23.39 28.08
CA GLU A 118 1.99 22.43 29.06
C GLU A 118 3.08 21.71 29.86
N ASN A 119 4.33 21.67 29.37
CA ASN A 119 5.49 21.12 30.09
C ASN A 119 6.81 21.67 29.48
N PRO A 120 7.49 22.64 30.11
CA PRO A 120 8.79 23.10 29.64
C PRO A 120 9.82 21.95 29.75
N PRO A 121 10.54 21.59 28.68
CA PRO A 121 11.60 20.60 28.75
C PRO A 121 12.82 21.16 29.50
N PRO A 122 13.60 20.31 30.19
CA PRO A 122 14.97 20.66 30.55
C PRO A 122 15.78 20.90 29.27
N GLU A 123 16.70 21.87 29.34
CA GLU A 123 17.53 22.50 28.29
C GLU A 123 17.81 21.71 26.99
N PRO A 124 17.96 22.40 25.85
CA PRO A 124 18.13 21.76 24.55
C PRO A 124 19.53 21.13 24.42
N GLU A 125 19.61 19.81 24.52
CA GLU A 125 20.77 19.06 24.04
C GLU A 125 20.82 19.16 22.50
N ALA A 126 21.80 19.92 22.03
CA ALA A 126 22.42 19.91 20.70
C ALA A 126 21.50 19.50 19.52
N GLU A 127 21.10 20.54 18.78
CA GLU A 127 20.59 20.50 17.42
C GLU A 127 21.43 19.56 16.53
N THR A 128 21.02 18.30 16.46
CA THR A 128 21.24 17.54 15.24
C THR A 128 20.26 18.15 14.25
N ALA A 129 20.76 18.83 13.22
CA ALA A 129 19.99 19.43 12.13
C ALA A 129 19.16 18.35 11.41
N GLN A 130 18.06 17.95 12.05
CA GLN A 130 16.96 17.27 11.39
C GLN A 130 16.41 18.28 10.39
N PRO A 131 16.14 17.91 9.13
CA PRO A 131 15.46 18.82 8.21
C PRO A 131 14.20 19.27 8.93
N LEU A 132 14.01 20.59 9.05
CA LEU A 132 12.77 21.16 9.55
C LEU A 132 11.64 20.43 8.81
N MET A 133 10.89 19.60 9.53
CA MET A 133 9.81 18.80 8.97
C MET A 133 8.64 19.75 8.77
N ASP A 134 8.72 20.51 7.69
CA ASP A 134 7.85 21.62 7.38
C ASP A 134 6.53 21.18 6.73
N ASP A 135 5.66 22.16 6.48
CA ASP A 135 4.45 21.95 5.69
C ASP A 135 4.74 21.21 4.37
N GLY A 136 3.87 20.27 4.03
CA GLY A 136 3.90 19.54 2.78
C GLY A 136 4.93 18.41 2.77
N TYR A 137 5.67 18.17 3.85
CA TYR A 137 6.65 17.09 3.92
C TYR A 137 6.01 15.71 4.15
N PHE A 138 6.48 14.70 3.40
CA PHE A 138 6.07 13.31 3.56
C PHE A 138 7.27 12.37 3.58
N SER A 139 7.20 11.37 4.46
CA SER A 139 8.13 10.24 4.52
C SER A 139 7.38 8.95 4.16
N ILE A 140 7.75 8.37 3.03
CA ILE A 140 7.13 7.18 2.46
C ILE A 140 8.16 6.06 2.33
N ARG A 141 7.87 4.91 2.92
CA ARG A 141 8.66 3.68 2.77
C ARG A 141 7.80 2.56 2.21
N GLY A 142 8.19 2.00 1.07
CA GLY A 142 7.40 0.95 0.43
C GLY A 142 8.02 0.33 -0.81
N GLU A 143 7.27 -0.58 -1.43
CA GLU A 143 7.70 -1.30 -2.64
C GLU A 143 7.27 -0.52 -3.89
N ALA A 144 8.22 -0.12 -4.75
CA ALA A 144 7.87 0.44 -6.04
C ALA A 144 7.28 -0.66 -6.94
N VAL A 145 6.03 -0.53 -7.33
CA VAL A 145 5.32 -1.54 -8.16
C VAL A 145 5.12 -1.11 -9.60
N PHE A 146 5.31 0.18 -9.89
CA PHE A 146 5.28 0.75 -11.22
C PHE A 146 6.17 1.98 -11.27
N TYR A 147 6.86 2.17 -12.39
CA TYR A 147 7.63 3.36 -12.69
C TYR A 147 7.52 3.66 -14.19
N SER A 148 7.30 4.93 -14.52
CA SER A 148 7.38 5.45 -15.88
C SER A 148 8.27 6.69 -15.87
N ALA A 149 9.45 6.59 -16.48
CA ALA A 149 10.37 7.72 -16.62
C ALA A 149 9.77 8.81 -17.52
N GLU A 150 9.09 8.43 -18.61
CA GLU A 150 8.44 9.36 -19.54
C GLU A 150 7.38 10.23 -18.85
N LYS A 151 6.56 9.62 -17.99
CA LYS A 151 5.49 10.31 -17.26
C LYS A 151 5.90 10.81 -15.89
N LYS A 152 7.16 10.58 -15.48
CA LYS A 152 7.68 10.83 -14.13
C LYS A 152 6.72 10.33 -13.04
N THR A 153 6.13 9.16 -13.25
CA THR A 153 5.11 8.61 -12.35
C THR A 153 5.65 7.37 -11.67
N VAL A 154 5.51 7.31 -10.34
CA VAL A 154 5.89 6.17 -9.51
C VAL A 154 4.66 5.72 -8.73
N ILE A 155 4.39 4.40 -8.70
CA ILE A 155 3.38 3.84 -7.80
C ILE A 155 4.08 2.99 -6.76
N VAL A 156 3.91 3.37 -5.49
CA VAL A 156 4.47 2.66 -4.35
C VAL A 156 3.36 1.90 -3.62
N LYS A 157 3.59 0.62 -3.39
CA LYS A 157 2.74 -0.23 -2.57
C LYS A 157 3.19 -0.16 -1.12
N ILE A 158 2.25 0.12 -0.23
CA ILE A 158 2.47 0.25 1.20
C ILE A 158 1.67 -0.81 1.92
N GLN A 159 2.32 -1.61 2.77
CA GLN A 159 1.66 -2.63 3.58
C GLN A 159 1.33 -2.07 4.96
N GLN A 160 0.07 -2.21 5.36
CA GLN A 160 -0.36 -1.89 6.71
C GLN A 160 0.06 -3.03 7.64
N LEU A 161 0.52 -2.65 8.84
CA LEU A 161 0.80 -3.61 9.90
C LEU A 161 -0.51 -4.32 10.27
N ALA A 162 -0.49 -5.66 10.30
CA ALA A 162 -1.64 -6.42 10.74
C ALA A 162 -1.85 -6.14 12.24
N LYS A 163 -3.09 -5.80 12.62
CA LYS A 163 -3.41 -5.54 14.04
C LYS A 163 -3.43 -6.83 14.85
N ASN A 164 -3.75 -7.94 14.19
CA ASN A 164 -3.80 -9.28 14.76
C ASN A 164 -2.94 -10.23 13.91
N PRO A 165 -2.31 -11.26 14.51
CA PRO A 165 -1.45 -12.20 13.80
C PRO A 165 -2.19 -13.01 12.72
N ASP A 166 -3.49 -13.27 12.91
CA ASP A 166 -4.32 -14.03 11.97
C ASP A 166 -4.89 -13.18 10.82
N GLU A 167 -4.80 -11.84 10.91
CA GLU A 167 -5.33 -10.96 9.86
C GLU A 167 -4.34 -10.85 8.69
N LYS A 168 -4.86 -11.01 7.47
CA LYS A 168 -4.07 -10.77 6.26
C LYS A 168 -3.63 -9.31 6.22
N ARG A 169 -2.34 -9.08 5.95
CA ARG A 169 -1.78 -7.73 5.75
C ARG A 169 -2.52 -7.01 4.62
N LYS A 170 -3.20 -5.91 4.97
CA LYS A 170 -3.81 -5.00 4.00
C LYS A 170 -2.72 -4.18 3.34
N SER A 171 -2.88 -3.86 2.06
CA SER A 171 -1.95 -2.97 1.36
C SER A 171 -2.73 -2.00 0.51
N PHE A 172 -2.19 -0.80 0.33
CA PHE A 172 -2.69 0.19 -0.61
C PHE A 172 -1.57 0.66 -1.53
N LYS A 173 -1.95 1.37 -2.59
CA LYS A 173 -1.01 1.97 -3.54
C LYS A 173 -1.10 3.48 -3.40
N LEU A 174 0.05 4.14 -3.51
CA LEU A 174 0.18 5.58 -3.51
C LEU A 174 0.80 6.01 -4.83
N HIS A 175 0.20 7.00 -5.48
CA HIS A 175 0.67 7.57 -6.73
C HIS A 175 1.54 8.79 -6.42
N LEU A 176 2.74 8.81 -6.97
CA LEU A 176 3.78 9.80 -6.71
C LEU A 176 4.31 10.35 -8.03
N GLN A 177 4.75 11.60 -8.01
CA GLN A 177 5.41 12.25 -9.13
C GLN A 177 6.91 12.36 -8.87
N GLY A 178 7.73 12.16 -9.90
CA GLY A 178 9.17 12.22 -9.83
C GLY A 178 9.86 11.02 -10.48
N GLU A 179 11.17 10.95 -10.27
CA GLU A 179 12.04 9.95 -10.89
C GLU A 179 12.69 9.10 -9.80
N LEU A 180 12.92 7.83 -10.12
CA LEU A 180 13.69 6.92 -9.30
C LEU A 180 15.02 6.64 -9.99
N SER A 181 16.09 6.63 -9.20
CA SER A 181 17.42 6.30 -9.71
C SER A 181 17.55 4.81 -10.00
N GLY A 182 18.43 4.45 -10.95
CA GLY A 182 18.76 3.06 -11.26
C GLY A 182 18.00 2.45 -12.44
N ASP A 183 18.50 1.31 -12.92
CA ASP A 183 18.05 0.67 -14.17
C ASP A 183 16.72 -0.09 -14.01
N ARG A 184 16.42 -0.59 -12.79
CA ARG A 184 15.20 -1.37 -12.50
C ARG A 184 14.61 -1.03 -11.12
N PRO A 185 13.97 0.14 -10.98
CA PRO A 185 13.44 0.57 -9.68
C PRO A 185 12.22 -0.26 -9.22
N VAL A 186 11.54 -0.96 -10.13
CA VAL A 186 10.35 -1.75 -9.80
C VAL A 186 10.72 -3.05 -9.07
N GLY A 187 10.01 -3.35 -7.98
CA GLY A 187 10.25 -4.50 -7.10
C GLY A 187 11.27 -4.23 -6.00
N HIS A 188 11.82 -3.02 -5.94
CA HIS A 188 12.71 -2.57 -4.88
C HIS A 188 11.92 -1.91 -3.75
N PHE A 189 12.50 -1.95 -2.55
CA PHE A 189 12.01 -1.19 -1.40
C PHE A 189 12.70 0.17 -1.41
N TRP A 190 11.92 1.24 -1.28
CA TRP A 190 12.41 2.61 -1.35
C TRP A 190 12.10 3.35 -0.06
N ASP A 191 13.05 4.19 0.37
CA ASP A 191 12.80 5.29 1.31
C ASP A 191 12.73 6.59 0.52
N LEU A 192 11.58 7.26 0.61
CA LEU A 192 11.25 8.42 -0.21
C LEU A 192 10.89 9.58 0.70
N HIS A 193 11.53 10.72 0.44
CA HIS A 193 11.13 12.00 1.01
C HIS A 193 10.46 12.82 -0.08
N LEU A 194 9.26 13.32 0.22
CA LEU A 194 8.44 14.04 -0.73
C LEU A 194 8.00 15.38 -0.19
N ILE A 195 7.72 16.28 -1.13
CA ILE A 195 7.08 17.56 -0.87
C ILE A 195 5.80 17.62 -1.68
N ARG A 196 4.72 18.09 -1.05
CA ARG A 196 3.44 18.31 -1.70
C ARG A 196 3.50 19.55 -2.61
N GLN A 197 2.91 19.43 -3.79
CA GLN A 197 2.63 20.55 -4.68
C GLN A 197 1.16 20.46 -5.11
N GLY A 198 0.31 21.35 -4.60
CA GLY A 198 -1.13 21.24 -4.78
C GLY A 198 -1.65 19.87 -4.30
N ASN A 199 -2.27 19.12 -5.22
CA ASN A 199 -2.84 17.80 -4.93
C ASN A 199 -1.90 16.64 -5.33
N GLN A 200 -0.61 16.90 -5.54
CA GLN A 200 0.38 15.90 -5.94
C GLN A 200 1.51 15.80 -4.91
N LEU A 201 2.12 14.61 -4.81
CA LEU A 201 3.29 14.36 -3.98
C LEU A 201 4.51 14.17 -4.87
N GLN A 202 5.47 15.09 -4.79
CA GLN A 202 6.68 15.07 -5.59
C GLN A 202 7.86 14.53 -4.80
N ILE A 203 8.53 13.52 -5.37
CA ILE A 203 9.75 12.92 -4.82
C ILE A 203 10.88 13.95 -4.86
N GLN A 204 11.48 14.23 -3.70
CA GLN A 204 12.67 15.06 -3.56
C GLN A 204 13.93 14.20 -3.42
N THR A 205 13.86 13.17 -2.57
CA THR A 205 14.95 12.20 -2.42
C THR A 205 14.40 10.78 -2.46
N ALA A 206 15.19 9.87 -3.01
CA ALA A 206 14.85 8.47 -3.14
C ALA A 206 16.08 7.59 -2.88
N GLU A 207 16.00 6.79 -1.81
CA GLU A 207 17.04 5.84 -1.42
C GLU A 207 16.55 4.40 -1.67
N ASP A 208 17.36 3.60 -2.35
CA ASP A 208 17.05 2.21 -2.67
C ASP A 208 17.57 1.26 -1.56
N PHE A 209 16.65 0.55 -0.91
CA PHE A 209 16.92 -0.45 0.13
C PHE A 209 16.98 -1.89 -0.44
N GLY A 210 17.00 -2.00 -1.76
CA GLY A 210 17.21 -3.19 -2.53
C GLY A 210 15.94 -3.96 -2.88
N PHE A 211 16.14 -5.01 -3.69
CA PHE A 211 15.08 -5.84 -4.23
C PHE A 211 14.31 -6.62 -3.16
N ILE A 212 12.98 -6.68 -3.30
CA ILE A 212 12.09 -7.48 -2.46
C ILE A 212 11.76 -8.80 -3.16
N PRO A 213 12.20 -9.95 -2.62
CA PRO A 213 11.87 -11.25 -3.19
C PRO A 213 10.36 -11.50 -3.12
N LYS A 214 9.72 -11.70 -4.29
CA LYS A 214 8.34 -12.17 -4.34
C LYS A 214 8.29 -13.59 -3.79
N ARG A 215 7.61 -13.82 -2.65
CA ARG A 215 7.33 -15.18 -2.16
C ARG A 215 6.59 -15.94 -3.27
N ARG A 216 7.27 -16.90 -3.91
CA ARG A 216 6.63 -17.82 -4.85
C ARG A 216 5.49 -18.51 -4.09
N LYS A 217 4.26 -18.32 -4.55
CA LYS A 217 3.14 -19.15 -4.10
C LYS A 217 3.54 -20.59 -4.41
N LYS A 218 3.75 -21.41 -3.38
CA LYS A 218 3.86 -22.85 -3.56
C LYS A 218 2.53 -23.28 -4.16
N PHE A 219 2.53 -23.53 -5.48
CA PHE A 219 1.45 -24.27 -6.10
C PHE A 219 1.47 -25.63 -5.41
N ILE A 220 0.60 -25.82 -4.41
CA ILE A 220 0.21 -27.14 -3.99
C ILE A 220 -0.44 -27.73 -5.23
N LYS A 221 0.32 -28.55 -5.99
CA LYS A 221 -0.25 -29.43 -7.00
C LYS A 221 -1.27 -30.27 -6.25
N LYS A 222 -2.55 -29.87 -6.30
CA LYS A 222 -3.67 -30.70 -5.89
C LYS A 222 -3.53 -31.96 -6.73
N GLY A 223 -3.16 -33.07 -6.07
CA GLY A 223 -2.79 -34.32 -6.69
C GLY A 223 -3.82 -34.72 -7.74
N GLY A 224 -3.41 -34.63 -8.99
CA GLY A 224 -4.20 -34.96 -10.15
C GLY A 224 -3.39 -35.90 -11.03
N ARG A 225 -3.78 -37.18 -10.97
CA ARG A 225 -3.52 -38.31 -11.89
C ARG A 225 -2.20 -39.07 -11.76
N GLY A 226 -2.35 -40.38 -11.54
CA GLY A 226 -1.31 -41.38 -11.77
C GLY A 226 -1.71 -42.71 -11.13
N GLY A 227 -2.46 -43.52 -11.87
CA GLY A 227 -2.89 -44.86 -11.43
C GLY A 227 -1.69 -45.71 -11.04
N GLY A 228 -1.72 -46.20 -9.79
CA GLY A 228 -0.82 -47.23 -9.32
C GLY A 228 -1.16 -48.54 -10.03
N GLY A 229 -0.26 -49.01 -10.89
CA GLY A 229 -0.30 -50.35 -11.44
C GLY A 229 -0.25 -51.38 -10.32
N ALA A 230 -1.26 -52.24 -10.26
CA ALA A 230 -1.24 -53.46 -9.47
C ALA A 230 -0.23 -54.45 -10.09
N PRO A 231 0.56 -55.20 -9.29
CA PRO A 231 1.47 -56.21 -9.82
C PRO A 231 0.71 -57.50 -10.05
N HIS A 232 0.31 -57.79 -11.29
CA HIS A 232 -0.28 -59.08 -11.65
C HIS A 232 0.78 -60.08 -12.13
N SER A 233 0.94 -61.10 -11.29
CA SER A 233 1.39 -62.47 -11.49
C SER A 233 1.55 -63.03 -12.93
N ARG A 234 2.77 -63.51 -13.21
CA ARG A 234 3.17 -64.84 -13.78
C ARG A 234 2.56 -65.37 -15.11
N LYS A 235 3.43 -65.38 -16.15
CA LYS A 235 3.82 -66.48 -17.11
C LYS A 235 2.78 -66.99 -18.19
N PRO A 236 3.19 -67.73 -19.27
CA PRO A 236 4.23 -67.44 -20.28
C PRO A 236 3.93 -67.97 -21.76
N VAL A 237 4.79 -67.59 -22.74
CA VAL A 237 5.17 -68.21 -24.07
C VAL A 237 4.14 -68.63 -25.17
N LYS A 238 4.34 -68.12 -26.41
CA LYS A 238 4.60 -68.79 -27.73
C LYS A 238 4.04 -67.95 -28.90
N ARG A 239 4.88 -67.35 -29.78
CA ARG A 239 5.53 -67.83 -31.03
C ARG A 239 4.62 -67.89 -32.29
N ILE A 240 5.09 -67.22 -33.36
CA ILE A 240 4.97 -67.53 -34.82
C ILE A 240 4.02 -66.67 -35.69
N GLY A 241 4.62 -66.08 -36.75
CA GLY A 241 4.04 -65.77 -38.08
C GLY A 241 3.16 -64.51 -38.13
N SER A 242 3.19 -63.62 -39.12
CA SER A 242 3.70 -63.69 -40.50
C SER A 242 3.55 -62.31 -41.18
N LYS A 243 4.50 -61.99 -42.06
CA LYS A 243 4.37 -61.22 -43.32
C LYS A 243 3.96 -59.72 -43.32
N ARG A 244 4.98 -58.89 -43.65
CA ARG A 244 5.02 -57.72 -44.59
C ARG A 244 3.99 -57.75 -45.76
N PRO A 245 3.78 -56.69 -46.58
CA PRO A 245 4.45 -55.37 -46.66
C PRO A 245 3.53 -54.15 -47.00
N ILE A 246 4.18 -52.98 -47.11
CA ILE A 246 3.76 -51.69 -47.70
C ILE A 246 3.31 -51.84 -49.17
N PRO A 247 2.46 -50.95 -49.71
CA PRO A 247 2.90 -50.20 -50.90
C PRO A 247 2.52 -48.71 -50.92
N ASN A 248 3.33 -47.96 -51.66
CA ASN A 248 3.20 -46.55 -52.05
C ASN A 248 2.63 -46.42 -53.49
N SER A 249 2.25 -45.20 -53.86
CA SER A 249 1.97 -44.68 -55.22
C SER A 249 0.54 -44.92 -55.76
N ALA A 250 -0.09 -44.08 -56.59
CA ALA A 250 0.12 -42.71 -57.10
C ALA A 250 -1.11 -42.35 -57.97
N ASN A 251 -1.40 -41.05 -58.12
CA ASN A 251 -2.26 -40.40 -59.16
C ASN A 251 -3.75 -40.80 -59.23
N SER A 252 -4.74 -39.96 -59.54
CA SER A 252 -4.82 -38.69 -60.29
C SER A 252 -6.22 -38.06 -60.06
N GLY A 253 -6.36 -36.74 -60.21
CA GLY A 253 -7.59 -36.16 -60.79
C GLY A 253 -8.48 -35.28 -59.91
N ALA A 254 -8.39 -33.97 -60.19
CA ALA A 254 -9.49 -32.99 -60.29
C ALA A 254 -10.16 -32.37 -59.03
N ASP A 255 -10.29 -31.04 -59.17
CA ASP A 255 -11.24 -30.09 -58.59
C ASP A 255 -11.03 -29.51 -57.17
N ARG A 256 -10.42 -28.32 -57.20
CA ARG A 256 -10.50 -27.23 -56.22
C ARG A 256 -11.93 -26.63 -56.24
N PRO A 257 -12.44 -26.14 -55.10
CA PRO A 257 -12.64 -24.70 -55.03
C PRO A 257 -12.18 -24.06 -53.71
N GLU A 258 -11.80 -22.80 -53.87
CA GLU A 258 -11.50 -21.77 -52.87
C GLU A 258 -12.63 -21.57 -51.85
N SER A 259 -12.29 -21.35 -50.57
CA SER A 259 -13.18 -20.64 -49.65
C SER A 259 -12.47 -19.46 -49.00
N ARG A 260 -13.12 -18.31 -49.18
CA ARG A 260 -12.69 -16.95 -48.91
C ARG A 260 -13.21 -16.50 -47.55
N ASN A 261 -12.37 -15.77 -46.83
CA ASN A 261 -12.65 -14.99 -45.62
C ASN A 261 -14.07 -14.42 -45.50
N THR A 262 -14.70 -14.55 -44.32
CA THR A 262 -15.55 -13.48 -43.75
C THR A 262 -15.47 -13.43 -42.20
N PRO A 263 -15.40 -12.22 -41.61
CA PRO A 263 -15.31 -11.99 -40.16
C PRO A 263 -16.67 -11.90 -39.44
N ARG A 264 -16.62 -12.08 -38.11
CA ARG A 264 -17.75 -12.14 -37.15
C ARG A 264 -18.53 -10.81 -37.01
N PRO A 265 -19.86 -10.85 -36.78
CA PRO A 265 -20.67 -9.64 -36.59
C PRO A 265 -20.60 -9.08 -35.16
N SER A 266 -20.59 -7.75 -35.08
CA SER A 266 -20.66 -6.90 -33.88
C SER A 266 -22.09 -6.72 -33.36
N LYS A 267 -22.21 -6.51 -32.04
CA LYS A 267 -23.47 -6.30 -31.30
C LYS A 267 -24.17 -4.97 -31.65
N PRO A 268 -25.51 -4.89 -31.61
CA PRO A 268 -26.25 -3.69 -31.97
C PRO A 268 -26.33 -2.64 -30.84
N ILE A 269 -26.15 -1.38 -31.23
CA ILE A 269 -26.37 -0.16 -30.43
C ILE A 269 -27.86 0.20 -30.49
N ARG A 270 -28.49 0.44 -29.34
CA ARG A 270 -29.89 0.89 -29.24
C ARG A 270 -29.93 2.42 -29.25
N ARG A 271 -30.49 2.98 -30.32
CA ARG A 271 -30.68 4.41 -30.58
C ARG A 271 -31.87 4.97 -29.80
N SER A 272 -31.68 6.19 -29.29
CA SER A 272 -32.65 7.09 -28.66
C SER A 272 -33.85 7.42 -29.55
N GLN A 273 -35.04 7.56 -28.93
CA GLN A 273 -36.17 8.27 -29.52
C GLN A 273 -36.66 9.39 -28.59
N ARG A 274 -36.89 10.57 -29.18
CA ARG A 274 -37.91 11.58 -28.82
C ARG A 274 -38.81 11.74 -30.05
N PRO A 275 -40.12 11.92 -29.88
CA PRO A 275 -40.76 13.26 -29.86
C PRO A 275 -41.80 13.35 -28.70
N SER A 276 -42.33 14.49 -28.29
CA SER A 276 -42.77 15.72 -28.98
C SER A 276 -42.46 16.99 -28.19
#